data_AF-A0A961HQX3-F1
#
_entry.id   AF-A0A961HQX3-F1
#
_cell.length_a   1.000
_cell.length_b   1.000
_cell.length_c   1.000
_cell.angle_alpha   90.00
_cell.angle_beta   90.00
_cell.angle_gamma   90.00
#
_symmetry.space_group_name_H-M   'P 1'
#
loop_
_entity.id
_entity.type
_entity.pdbx_description
1 polymer ?
#
loop_
_entity_poly.entity_id
_entity_poly.type
_entity_poly.pdbx_seq_one_letter_code
_entity_poly.pdbx_strand_id
1 'polypeptide(L)'
;MQPRLPVRILRALLLLFFLSSTALLARMPVQTEGEAQREYYQFLFLYDSTYTAGQYEWTIHPFYSTYHSLERGYEFNTFLYPVFFEHGTNYWKKWTFLYLFTGDDRYRENEKDDSDIFLAPLFYWGYGNTEREHYFSVFPIYGRIRNKLGWSEIGFFAFPLYVNWSHRRYQAHSILW
;
A
#
# COMPACT_ATOMS: atom_id res chain seq x y z
N MET A 1 0.27 -0.35 49.97
CA MET A 1 1.33 0.26 49.13
C MET A 1 0.88 0.20 47.68
N GLN A 2 0.54 1.33 47.05
CA GLN A 2 0.21 1.37 45.62
C GLN A 2 1.51 1.49 44.81
N PRO A 3 1.80 0.59 43.86
CA PRO A 3 2.97 0.72 43.01
C PRO A 3 2.79 1.93 42.09
N ARG A 4 3.64 2.96 42.28
CA ARG A 4 3.70 4.09 41.36
C ARG A 4 4.58 3.70 40.17
N LEU A 5 3.98 3.66 38.98
CA LEU A 5 4.72 3.47 37.73
C LEU A 5 5.77 4.58 37.57
N PRO A 6 7.01 4.26 37.20
CA PRO A 6 8.05 5.25 36.93
C PRO A 6 7.60 6.18 35.80
N VAL A 7 7.85 7.48 35.96
CA VAL A 7 7.45 8.54 34.99
C VAL A 7 7.93 8.24 33.56
N ARG A 8 9.07 7.55 33.40
CA ARG A 8 9.59 7.12 32.10
C ARG A 8 8.72 6.07 31.42
N ILE A 9 8.17 5.12 32.18
CA ILE A 9 7.28 4.08 31.67
C ILE A 9 5.94 4.69 31.27
N LEU A 10 5.42 5.62 32.08
CA LEU A 10 4.19 6.35 31.75
C LEU A 10 4.33 7.17 30.45
N ARG A 11 5.47 7.84 30.24
CA ARG A 11 5.75 8.57 29.00
C ARG A 11 5.86 7.65 27.78
N ALA A 12 6.52 6.51 27.92
CA ALA A 12 6.62 5.52 26.84
C ALA A 12 5.24 4.95 26.47
N LEU A 13 4.39 4.67 27.46
CA LEU A 13 3.03 4.20 27.26
C LEU A 13 2.14 5.27 26.58
N LEU A 14 2.27 6.54 26.97
CA LEU A 14 1.55 7.64 26.32
C LEU A 14 2.00 7.85 24.86
N LEU A 15 3.30 7.71 24.57
CA LEU A 15 3.83 7.76 23.21
C LEU A 15 3.31 6.61 22.36
N LEU A 16 3.32 5.38 22.89
CA LEU A 16 2.75 4.21 22.23
C LEU A 16 1.23 4.37 21.99
N PHE A 17 0.50 4.95 22.95
CA PHE A 17 -0.93 5.23 22.82
C PHE A 17 -1.21 6.25 21.70
N PHE A 18 -0.47 7.37 21.66
CA PHE A 18 -0.60 8.36 20.60
C PHE A 18 -0.24 7.78 19.22
N LEU A 19 0.86 7.03 19.11
CA LEU A 19 1.25 6.36 17.86
C LEU A 19 0.24 5.29 17.41
N SER A 20 -0.43 4.62 18.34
CA SER A 20 -1.48 3.64 18.00
C SER A 20 -2.74 4.29 17.42
N SER A 21 -3.06 5.52 17.83
CA SER A 21 -4.26 6.23 17.36
C SER A 21 -4.19 6.65 15.89
N THR A 22 -2.99 6.96 15.38
CA THR A 22 -2.79 7.35 13.97
C THR A 22 -2.78 6.15 13.03
N ALA A 23 -2.44 4.96 13.53
CA ALA A 23 -2.41 3.75 12.72
C ALA A 23 -3.79 3.15 12.42
N LEU A 24 -4.80 3.46 13.24
CA LEU A 24 -6.21 3.16 12.93
C LEU A 24 -6.67 3.80 11.60
N LEU A 25 -5.97 4.83 11.13
CA LEU A 25 -6.28 5.53 9.87
C LEU A 25 -5.43 5.06 8.69
N ALA A 26 -4.39 4.25 8.92
CA ALA A 26 -3.45 3.79 7.90
C ALA A 26 -3.87 2.43 7.32
N ARG A 27 -5.12 2.33 6.84
CA ARG A 27 -5.58 1.12 6.15
C ARG A 27 -4.96 1.09 4.76
N MET A 28 -4.37 -0.04 4.37
CA MET A 28 -3.75 -0.17 3.06
C MET A 28 -4.77 -0.11 1.90
N PRO A 29 -4.36 0.39 0.71
CA PRO A 29 -5.26 0.70 -0.40
C PRO A 29 -5.98 -0.48 -1.06
N VAL A 30 -5.63 -1.73 -0.74
CA VAL A 30 -6.14 -2.88 -1.49
C VAL A 30 -7.29 -3.53 -0.73
N GLN A 31 -8.32 -2.75 -0.48
CA GLN A 31 -9.61 -3.30 -0.10
C GLN A 31 -10.32 -3.70 -1.39
N THR A 32 -10.21 -4.97 -1.78
CA THR A 32 -11.07 -5.52 -2.83
C THR A 32 -12.52 -5.34 -2.40
N GLU A 33 -13.27 -4.52 -3.13
CA GLU A 33 -14.71 -4.32 -2.91
C GLU A 33 -15.42 -5.69 -2.87
N GLY A 34 -16.18 -5.95 -1.80
CA GLY A 34 -17.00 -7.15 -1.62
C GLY A 34 -18.03 -6.92 -0.52
N GLU A 35 -19.28 -7.29 -0.77
CA GLU A 35 -20.45 -7.08 0.10
C GLU A 35 -20.45 -7.99 1.35
N ALA A 36 -19.54 -8.96 1.42
CA ALA A 36 -19.50 -9.93 2.50
C ALA A 36 -18.94 -9.33 3.80
N GLN A 37 -19.54 -9.74 4.92
CA GLN A 37 -19.08 -9.41 6.26
C GLN A 37 -17.64 -9.90 6.47
N ARG A 38 -16.80 -9.07 7.11
CA ARG A 38 -15.39 -9.36 7.33
C ARG A 38 -15.08 -9.43 8.81
N GLU A 39 -14.29 -10.43 9.20
CA GLU A 39 -13.69 -10.51 10.52
C GLU A 39 -12.40 -9.69 10.50
N TYR A 40 -12.33 -8.64 11.31
CA TYR A 40 -11.18 -7.75 11.39
C TYR A 40 -10.53 -7.87 12.76
N TYR A 41 -9.21 -8.04 12.76
CA TYR A 41 -8.38 -8.06 13.95
C TYR A 41 -7.22 -7.09 13.78
N GLN A 42 -6.92 -6.36 14.84
CA GLN A 42 -5.79 -5.44 14.88
C GLN A 42 -5.08 -5.57 16.22
N PHE A 43 -3.75 -5.56 16.19
CA PHE A 43 -2.92 -5.45 17.38
C PHE A 43 -2.03 -4.22 17.26
N LEU A 44 -2.41 -3.17 18.00
CA LEU A 44 -1.76 -1.86 17.96
C LEU A 44 -1.63 -1.35 16.51
N PHE A 45 -0.58 -0.58 16.22
CA PHE A 45 -0.24 -0.15 14.87
C PHE A 45 0.59 -1.16 14.08
N LEU A 46 1.00 -2.25 14.72
CA LEU A 46 2.02 -3.16 14.20
C LEU A 46 1.42 -4.27 13.35
N TYR A 47 0.18 -4.67 13.62
CA TYR A 47 -0.44 -5.81 12.95
C TYR A 47 -1.93 -5.58 12.73
N ASP A 48 -2.40 -5.97 11.55
CA ASP A 48 -3.81 -6.17 11.29
C ASP A 48 -4.04 -7.37 10.37
N SER A 49 -5.23 -7.94 10.46
CA SER A 49 -5.70 -8.99 9.56
C SER A 49 -7.18 -8.87 9.29
N THR A 50 -7.57 -9.17 8.07
CA THR A 50 -8.95 -9.22 7.63
C THR A 50 -9.24 -10.58 7.02
N TYR A 51 -10.32 -11.22 7.44
CA TYR A 51 -10.76 -12.52 6.92
C TYR A 51 -12.22 -12.47 6.46
N THR A 52 -12.50 -13.07 5.31
CA THR A 52 -13.81 -13.28 4.72
C THR A 52 -13.80 -14.61 3.97
N ALA A 53 -14.97 -15.22 3.73
CA ALA A 53 -15.05 -16.43 2.90
C ALA A 53 -14.35 -16.22 1.54
N GLY A 54 -13.26 -16.95 1.31
CA GLY A 54 -12.47 -16.89 0.08
C GLY A 54 -11.54 -15.68 -0.06
N GLN A 55 -11.40 -14.84 0.98
CA GLN A 55 -10.46 -13.71 0.98
C GLN A 55 -9.76 -13.60 2.34
N TYR A 56 -8.44 -13.42 2.34
CA TYR A 56 -7.71 -13.12 3.57
C TYR A 56 -6.62 -12.08 3.32
N GLU A 57 -6.36 -11.28 4.34
CA GLU A 57 -5.34 -10.24 4.37
C GLU A 57 -4.65 -10.27 5.73
N TRP A 58 -3.34 -10.10 5.76
CA TRP A 58 -2.64 -9.76 6.99
C TRP A 58 -1.43 -8.88 6.72
N THR A 59 -1.12 -8.05 7.70
CA THR A 59 -0.11 -7.01 7.60
C THR A 59 0.68 -6.95 8.90
N ILE A 60 2.00 -6.85 8.77
CA ILE A 60 2.93 -6.48 9.84
C ILE A 60 3.58 -5.17 9.42
N HIS A 61 3.10 -4.05 9.93
CA HIS A 61 3.55 -2.71 9.53
C HIS A 61 4.97 -2.39 10.02
N PRO A 62 5.79 -1.67 9.22
CA PRO A 62 5.65 -1.42 7.77
C PRO A 62 6.29 -2.56 6.93
N PHE A 63 6.66 -3.66 7.56
CA PHE A 63 7.59 -4.66 7.02
C PHE A 63 7.01 -5.52 5.90
N TYR A 64 5.78 -6.02 6.08
CA TYR A 64 5.22 -6.98 5.14
C TYR A 64 3.72 -6.98 5.17
N SER A 65 3.12 -7.25 4.02
CA SER A 65 1.68 -7.44 3.91
C SER A 65 1.35 -8.39 2.79
N THR A 66 0.27 -9.14 2.94
CA THR A 66 -0.22 -10.05 1.92
C THR A 66 -1.73 -10.12 1.89
N TYR A 67 -2.26 -10.43 0.72
CA TYR A 67 -3.67 -10.62 0.48
C TYR A 67 -3.87 -11.68 -0.59
N HIS A 68 -4.92 -12.47 -0.42
CA HIS A 68 -5.36 -13.42 -1.42
C HIS A 68 -6.88 -13.41 -1.58
N SER A 69 -7.34 -13.59 -2.82
CA SER A 69 -8.73 -13.70 -3.23
C SER A 69 -8.91 -14.94 -4.10
N LEU A 70 -9.66 -15.93 -3.60
CA LEU A 70 -9.99 -17.13 -4.38
C LEU A 70 -10.96 -16.81 -5.53
N GLU A 71 -11.93 -15.92 -5.29
CA GLU A 71 -12.95 -15.54 -6.28
C GLU A 71 -12.33 -14.89 -7.53
N ARG A 72 -11.36 -14.00 -7.32
CA ARG A 72 -10.68 -13.29 -8.42
C ARG A 72 -9.39 -13.98 -8.85
N GLY A 73 -8.96 -15.03 -8.14
CA GLY A 73 -7.62 -15.60 -8.26
C GLY A 73 -6.54 -14.52 -8.17
N TYR A 74 -6.74 -13.51 -7.30
CA TYR A 74 -5.91 -12.32 -7.19
C TYR A 74 -5.13 -12.31 -5.88
N GLU A 75 -3.88 -11.88 -5.94
CA GLU A 75 -3.03 -11.72 -4.77
C GLU A 75 -2.19 -10.44 -4.83
N PHE A 76 -1.76 -9.95 -3.68
CA PHE A 76 -0.69 -8.97 -3.59
C PHE A 76 0.22 -9.28 -2.41
N ASN A 77 1.50 -8.92 -2.54
CA ASN A 77 2.46 -8.94 -1.46
C ASN A 77 3.25 -7.64 -1.44
N THR A 78 3.66 -7.22 -0.25
CA THR A 78 4.46 -6.01 -0.06
C THR A 78 5.63 -6.34 0.84
N PHE A 79 6.81 -5.77 0.55
CA PHE A 79 7.95 -5.81 1.46
C PHE A 79 8.48 -4.40 1.66
N LEU A 80 8.46 -3.93 2.90
CA LEU A 80 8.67 -2.53 3.23
C LEU A 80 7.91 -1.66 2.22
N TYR A 81 6.61 -1.95 1.99
CA TYR A 81 5.76 -1.22 1.01
C TYR A 81 6.16 0.25 1.03
N PRO A 82 6.32 1.01 -0.12
CA PRO A 82 6.28 0.47 -1.46
C PRO A 82 7.71 0.27 -1.98
N VAL A 83 8.69 -0.01 -1.10
CA VAL A 83 10.03 -0.40 -1.54
C VAL A 83 9.88 -1.57 -2.47
N PHE A 84 9.06 -2.54 -2.11
CA PHE A 84 8.60 -3.56 -3.02
C PHE A 84 7.09 -3.78 -2.89
N PHE A 85 6.41 -3.80 -4.04
CA PHE A 85 5.00 -4.14 -4.14
C PHE A 85 4.79 -5.04 -5.35
N GLU A 86 4.20 -6.20 -5.13
CA GLU A 86 3.79 -7.12 -6.19
C GLU A 86 2.31 -7.43 -6.09
N HIS A 87 1.67 -7.59 -7.23
CA HIS A 87 0.27 -7.98 -7.31
C HIS A 87 -0.03 -8.67 -8.64
N GLY A 88 -1.03 -9.53 -8.65
CA GLY A 88 -1.26 -10.35 -9.81
C GLY A 88 -2.50 -11.21 -9.71
N THR A 89 -2.66 -12.04 -10.73
CA THR A 89 -3.58 -13.17 -10.72
C THR A 89 -2.82 -14.44 -11.07
N ASN A 90 -3.52 -15.57 -11.13
CA ASN A 90 -2.97 -16.83 -11.62
C ASN A 90 -2.35 -16.76 -13.04
N TYR A 91 -2.65 -15.70 -13.81
CA TYR A 91 -2.20 -15.56 -15.21
C TYR A 91 -1.16 -14.47 -15.44
N TRP A 92 -0.99 -13.55 -14.49
CA TRP A 92 -0.07 -12.43 -14.65
C TRP A 92 0.38 -11.91 -13.29
N LYS A 93 1.59 -11.40 -13.21
CA LYS A 93 2.13 -10.79 -12.00
C LYS A 93 2.86 -9.50 -12.36
N LYS A 94 2.58 -8.44 -11.62
CA LYS A 94 3.28 -7.17 -11.71
C LYS A 94 4.00 -6.90 -10.42
N TRP A 95 5.22 -6.40 -10.53
CA TRP A 95 6.01 -6.00 -9.37
C TRP A 95 6.57 -4.61 -9.58
N THR A 96 6.82 -3.91 -8.48
CA THR A 96 7.41 -2.58 -8.47
C THR A 96 8.47 -2.50 -7.39
N PHE A 97 9.61 -1.87 -7.70
CA PHE A 97 10.62 -1.49 -6.73
C PHE A 97 10.71 0.03 -6.64
N LEU A 98 10.37 0.60 -5.48
CA LEU A 98 10.27 2.04 -5.22
C LEU A 98 9.37 2.80 -6.22
N TYR A 99 8.50 2.09 -6.95
CA TYR A 99 7.81 2.59 -8.15
C TYR A 99 8.71 3.13 -9.26
N LEU A 100 10.02 2.89 -9.18
CA LEU A 100 11.01 3.26 -10.19
C LEU A 100 11.21 2.12 -11.20
N PHE A 101 11.22 0.89 -10.72
CA PHE A 101 11.34 -0.28 -11.58
C PHE A 101 10.01 -1.00 -11.51
N THR A 102 9.42 -1.32 -12.65
CA THR A 102 8.20 -2.10 -12.74
C THR A 102 8.46 -3.29 -13.64
N GLY A 103 8.05 -4.47 -13.24
CA GLY A 103 7.99 -5.64 -14.12
C GLY A 103 6.57 -6.12 -14.34
N ASP A 104 6.30 -6.70 -15.50
CA ASP A 104 5.08 -7.46 -15.81
C ASP A 104 5.50 -8.84 -16.32
N ASP A 105 5.08 -9.87 -15.62
CA ASP A 105 5.28 -11.28 -15.96
C ASP A 105 3.93 -11.86 -16.38
N ARG A 106 3.85 -12.48 -17.56
CA ARG A 106 2.62 -13.13 -18.03
C ARG A 106 2.83 -14.63 -18.20
N TYR A 107 1.96 -15.41 -17.55
CA TYR A 107 2.01 -16.86 -17.57
C TYR A 107 0.99 -17.39 -18.59
N ARG A 108 1.47 -18.00 -19.68
CA ARG A 108 0.65 -18.69 -20.69
C ARG A 108 1.10 -20.15 -20.80
N GLU A 109 0.16 -21.09 -20.79
CA GLU A 109 0.46 -22.55 -20.81
C GLU A 109 1.32 -23.04 -22.00
N ASN A 110 1.42 -22.27 -23.09
CA ASN A 110 2.04 -22.74 -24.35
C ASN A 110 3.03 -21.75 -25.00
N GLU A 111 3.38 -20.65 -24.34
CA GLU A 111 4.36 -19.66 -24.85
C GLU A 111 5.41 -19.38 -23.77
N LYS A 112 6.61 -18.92 -24.17
CA LYS A 112 7.65 -18.49 -23.23
C LYS A 112 7.09 -17.44 -22.27
N ASP A 113 7.50 -17.48 -21.01
CA ASP A 113 7.23 -16.41 -20.05
C ASP A 113 7.78 -15.09 -20.62
N ASP A 114 6.86 -14.20 -21.02
CA ASP A 114 7.21 -12.85 -21.43
C ASP A 114 7.32 -12.00 -20.16
N SER A 115 8.54 -11.48 -19.92
CA SER A 115 8.84 -10.57 -18.82
C SER A 115 9.26 -9.21 -19.39
N ASP A 116 8.47 -8.18 -19.07
CA ASP A 116 8.74 -6.80 -19.48
C ASP A 116 9.20 -5.99 -18.28
N ILE A 117 10.40 -5.40 -18.34
CA ILE A 117 10.91 -4.50 -17.29
C ILE A 117 10.85 -3.05 -17.79
N PHE A 118 10.10 -2.22 -17.07
CA PHE A 118 9.94 -0.80 -17.31
C PHE A 118 10.62 0.02 -16.21
N LEU A 119 11.52 0.92 -16.63
CA LEU A 119 12.08 1.96 -15.76
C LEU A 119 11.19 3.20 -15.85
N ALA A 120 10.44 3.45 -14.78
CA ALA A 120 9.71 4.68 -14.59
C ALA A 120 10.67 5.89 -14.55
N PRO A 121 10.41 6.96 -15.30
CA PRO A 121 11.22 8.16 -15.20
C PRO A 121 11.09 8.76 -13.80
N LEU A 122 12.22 9.22 -13.23
CA LEU A 122 12.26 9.97 -11.96
C LEU A 122 11.43 11.27 -12.03
N PHE A 123 11.12 11.70 -13.25
CA PHE A 123 10.34 12.88 -13.56
C PHE A 123 9.09 12.50 -14.35
N TYR A 124 7.93 12.94 -13.88
CA TYR A 124 6.68 12.87 -14.64
C TYR A 124 6.11 14.28 -14.80
N TRP A 125 5.71 14.61 -16.02
CA TRP A 125 4.95 15.82 -16.31
C TRP A 125 3.89 15.49 -17.37
N GLY A 126 2.64 15.79 -17.05
CA GLY A 126 1.50 15.69 -17.95
C GLY A 126 0.63 16.94 -17.83
N TYR A 127 0.10 17.38 -18.95
CA TYR A 127 -0.88 18.46 -19.06
C TYR A 127 -1.92 18.05 -20.09
N GLY A 128 -3.18 18.42 -19.90
CA GLY A 128 -4.27 18.07 -20.81
C GLY A 128 -5.56 18.85 -20.55
N ASN A 129 -6.67 18.42 -21.13
CA ASN A 129 -7.94 19.14 -21.08
C ASN A 129 -8.80 18.79 -19.87
N THR A 130 -8.48 17.69 -19.17
CA THR A 130 -9.16 17.30 -17.93
C THR A 130 -8.21 17.36 -16.74
N GLU A 131 -8.72 17.61 -15.52
CA GLU A 131 -7.90 17.59 -14.29
C GLU A 131 -7.12 16.28 -14.13
N ARG A 132 -7.62 15.18 -14.70
CA ARG A 132 -6.97 13.85 -14.66
C ARG A 132 -5.70 13.76 -15.50
N GLU A 133 -5.53 14.67 -16.45
CA GLU A 133 -4.39 14.73 -17.37
C GLU A 133 -3.28 15.64 -16.85
N HIS A 134 -3.51 16.36 -15.75
CA HIS A 134 -2.52 17.23 -15.11
C HIS A 134 -1.83 16.47 -13.98
N TYR A 135 -0.55 16.16 -14.17
CA TYR A 135 0.26 15.53 -13.14
C TYR A 135 1.72 16.01 -13.23
N PHE A 136 2.37 16.08 -12.08
CA PHE A 136 3.75 16.51 -11.94
C PHE A 136 4.42 15.71 -10.83
N SER A 137 5.59 15.15 -11.08
CA SER A 137 6.33 14.36 -10.12
C SER A 137 7.83 14.49 -10.33
N VAL A 138 8.55 14.70 -9.23
CA VAL A 138 10.01 14.60 -9.10
C VAL A 138 10.27 13.68 -7.92
N PHE A 139 10.45 12.40 -8.20
CA PHE A 139 10.72 11.41 -7.17
C PHE A 139 12.17 11.56 -6.63
N PRO A 140 12.41 11.48 -5.30
CA PRO A 140 11.47 11.23 -4.20
C PRO A 140 10.93 12.52 -3.52
N ILE A 141 11.22 13.70 -4.06
CA ILE A 141 11.02 14.98 -3.35
C ILE A 141 9.55 15.36 -3.28
N TYR A 142 8.84 15.36 -4.40
CA TYR A 142 7.43 15.73 -4.45
C TYR A 142 6.81 15.23 -5.74
N GLY A 143 5.60 14.70 -5.66
CA GLY A 143 4.87 14.37 -6.87
C GLY A 143 3.45 13.95 -6.65
N ARG A 144 2.68 14.01 -7.74
CA ARG A 144 1.36 13.40 -7.88
C ARG A 144 1.35 12.59 -9.16
N ILE A 145 0.98 11.32 -9.03
CA ILE A 145 0.86 10.35 -10.12
C ILE A 145 -0.61 9.92 -10.16
N ARG A 146 -1.22 9.93 -11.35
CA ARG A 146 -2.66 9.60 -11.55
C ARG A 146 -2.83 8.49 -12.56
N ASN A 147 -3.80 7.60 -12.34
CA ASN A 147 -4.16 6.49 -13.25
C ASN A 147 -2.97 5.63 -13.69
N LYS A 148 -2.00 5.42 -12.80
CA LYS A 148 -0.89 4.49 -12.99
C LYS A 148 -0.91 3.49 -11.84
N LEU A 149 -0.42 2.27 -12.11
CA LEU A 149 -0.18 1.25 -11.08
C LEU A 149 -1.45 0.74 -10.36
N GLY A 150 -2.63 0.85 -10.97
CA GLY A 150 -3.88 0.37 -10.37
C GLY A 150 -4.53 1.31 -9.34
N TRP A 151 -3.89 2.42 -8.97
CA TRP A 151 -4.46 3.45 -8.10
C TRP A 151 -5.06 4.62 -8.89
N SER A 152 -6.04 5.31 -8.29
CA SER A 152 -6.64 6.50 -8.89
C SER A 152 -5.68 7.69 -8.80
N GLU A 153 -5.01 7.86 -7.66
CA GLU A 153 -3.99 8.89 -7.46
C GLU A 153 -3.01 8.47 -6.34
N ILE A 154 -1.73 8.78 -6.50
CA ILE A 154 -0.71 8.73 -5.45
C ILE A 154 -0.01 10.08 -5.40
N GLY A 155 0.02 10.71 -4.23
CA GLY A 155 0.83 11.89 -3.97
C GLY A 155 1.89 11.60 -2.90
N PHE A 156 3.04 12.25 -2.99
CA PHE A 156 4.08 12.12 -1.98
C PHE A 156 4.83 13.43 -1.77
N PHE A 157 5.40 13.59 -0.58
CA PHE A 157 6.29 14.68 -0.22
C PHE A 157 7.43 14.14 0.64
N ALA A 158 8.66 14.38 0.21
CA ALA A 158 9.89 13.86 0.79
C ALA A 158 9.78 12.35 1.09
N PHE A 159 9.44 11.57 0.06
CA PHE A 159 9.21 10.13 0.20
C PHE A 159 10.41 9.46 0.93
N PRO A 160 10.17 8.59 1.93
CA PRO A 160 8.87 8.03 2.34
C PRO A 160 8.12 8.83 3.43
N LEU A 161 8.59 10.02 3.81
CA LEU A 161 8.07 10.74 4.99
C LEU A 161 6.58 11.07 4.92
N TYR A 162 6.06 11.36 3.73
CA TYR A 162 4.63 11.57 3.53
C TYR A 162 4.18 10.97 2.21
N VAL A 163 3.13 10.16 2.28
CA VAL A 163 2.47 9.57 1.12
C VAL A 163 0.96 9.70 1.32
N ASN A 164 0.26 10.08 0.25
CA ASN A 164 -1.19 9.97 0.18
C ASN A 164 -1.58 9.19 -1.07
N TRP A 165 -2.73 8.55 -1.02
CA TRP A 165 -3.23 7.81 -2.16
C TRP A 165 -4.75 7.78 -2.15
N SER A 166 -5.33 7.66 -3.34
CA SER A 166 -6.75 7.47 -3.53
C SER A 166 -7.04 6.32 -4.49
N HIS A 167 -8.12 5.61 -4.18
CA HIS A 167 -8.66 4.58 -5.06
C HIS A 167 -10.19 4.62 -5.01
N ARG A 168 -10.84 4.95 -6.13
CA ARG A 168 -12.31 5.03 -6.32
C ARG A 168 -13.06 5.86 -5.26
N ARG A 169 -13.37 5.27 -4.10
CA ARG A 169 -14.13 5.87 -3.00
C ARG A 169 -13.31 6.09 -1.72
N TYR A 170 -12.02 5.79 -1.76
CA TYR A 170 -11.14 5.80 -0.60
C TYR A 170 -9.99 6.80 -0.80
N GLN A 171 -9.67 7.54 0.26
CA GLN A 171 -8.50 8.42 0.35
C GLN A 171 -7.76 8.11 1.66
N ALA A 172 -6.45 7.99 1.59
CA ALA A 172 -5.60 7.74 2.75
C ALA A 172 -4.34 8.59 2.71
N HIS A 173 -3.82 8.84 3.90
CA HIS A 173 -2.60 9.61 4.13
C HIS A 173 -1.75 8.85 5.14
N SER A 174 -0.44 8.82 4.91
CA SER A 174 0.56 8.31 5.85
C SER A 174 1.61 9.39 6.12
N ILE A 175 1.98 9.54 7.39
CA ILE A 175 3.02 10.45 7.89
C ILE A 175 4.02 9.59 8.64
N LEU A 176 5.32 9.73 8.33
CA LEU A 176 6.37 8.84 8.85
C LEU A 176 5.97 7.39 8.70
N TRP A 177 5.66 7.11 7.46
CA TRP A 177 5.36 5.77 7.04
C TRP A 177 6.46 4.78 7.43
#